data_AF-A0A956N1X6-F1
#
_entry.id   AF-A0A956N1X6-F1
#
_cell.length_a   1.000
_cell.length_b   1.000
_cell.length_c   1.000
_cell.angle_alpha   90.00
_cell.angle_beta   90.00
_cell.angle_gamma   90.00
#
_symmetry.space_group_name_H-M   'P 1'
#
loop_
_entity.id
_entity.type
_entity.pdbx_description
1 polymer ?
#
loop_
_entity_poly.entity_id
_entity_poly.type
_entity_poly.pdbx_seq_one_letter_code
_entity_poly.pdbx_strand_id
1 'polypeptide(L)'
;MNGFRLYSLGIENKSIVTDRVNLVSNTNSSYDNYFSLIIGNNGTGKSRILSEIARFFNKLKQEENQSNLFGDSYFEYNSIPSKVIAVTNSISDKFPIDQSFRPSRNSTLNFYHRDFKYNYLGTRNRVNSFSNKALMNRALEIVFESYSEFDVSRNFRHIFDYLDYEPIIKLSYRLNSSYFEKINEISPKSLINFVEERNSNRFVSRNEQIIDIVKSRANELCNFLLDKLYYRQSENELTINFSEKNIGRIYRDNSLYSENVYEYELINILRKIGLIRTFEIQVFKKGGKPFNFRDASSGEANILSTLLSLVPLLKDDSLILIDEPEISLHPL
;
A
#
# COMPACT_ATOMS: atom_id res chain seq x y z
N MET A 1 -28.89 1.46 8.81
CA MET A 1 -28.76 2.30 7.58
C MET A 1 -28.52 1.36 6.41
N ASN A 2 -29.02 1.69 5.21
CA ASN A 2 -28.68 0.91 4.01
C ASN A 2 -27.23 1.23 3.62
N GLY A 3 -26.42 0.21 3.33
CA GLY A 3 -25.01 0.41 2.96
C GLY A 3 -24.86 1.16 1.63
N PHE A 4 -23.66 1.66 1.35
CA PHE A 4 -23.34 2.44 0.14
C PHE A 4 -23.72 1.71 -1.16
N ARG A 5 -24.36 2.43 -2.09
CA ARG A 5 -24.75 1.99 -3.43
C ARG A 5 -24.57 3.13 -4.43
N LEU A 6 -23.91 2.84 -5.55
CA LEU A 6 -23.93 3.65 -6.77
C LEU A 6 -24.91 3.01 -7.75
N TYR A 7 -26.10 3.59 -7.90
CA TYR A 7 -27.19 3.02 -8.68
C TYR A 7 -26.98 3.19 -10.17
N SER A 8 -26.65 4.42 -10.60
CA SER A 8 -26.47 4.76 -11.99
C SER A 8 -25.50 5.93 -12.15
N LEU A 9 -24.91 6.07 -13.34
CA LEU A 9 -24.05 7.21 -13.67
C LEU A 9 -24.08 7.52 -15.16
N GLY A 10 -23.86 8.77 -15.51
CA GLY A 10 -23.52 9.21 -16.86
C GLY A 10 -22.33 10.16 -16.77
N ILE A 11 -21.27 9.93 -17.52
CA ILE A 11 -20.08 10.77 -17.46
C ILE A 11 -20.05 11.65 -18.70
N GLU A 12 -19.94 12.95 -18.50
CA GLU A 12 -19.72 13.92 -19.56
C GLU A 12 -18.53 14.80 -19.17
N ASN A 13 -17.39 14.56 -19.81
CA ASN A 13 -16.20 15.39 -19.68
C ASN A 13 -15.30 15.28 -20.92
N LYS A 14 -14.20 16.04 -20.96
CA LYS A 14 -13.25 16.06 -22.09
C LYS A 14 -12.63 14.70 -22.45
N SER A 15 -12.70 13.71 -21.56
CA SER A 15 -12.02 12.42 -21.72
C SER A 15 -12.94 11.27 -22.06
N ILE A 16 -14.22 11.33 -21.69
CA ILE A 16 -15.22 10.32 -22.00
C ILE A 16 -16.61 10.94 -21.92
N VAL A 17 -17.48 10.49 -22.83
CA VAL A 17 -18.92 10.75 -22.80
C VAL A 17 -19.60 9.39 -22.78
N THR A 18 -20.55 9.19 -21.85
CA THR A 18 -21.34 7.97 -21.77
C THR A 18 -22.82 8.32 -21.68
N ASP A 19 -23.66 7.45 -22.24
CA ASP A 19 -25.07 7.40 -21.84
C ASP A 19 -25.19 7.10 -20.35
N ARG A 20 -26.40 7.25 -19.79
CA ARG A 20 -26.67 6.81 -18.42
C ARG A 20 -26.58 5.28 -18.35
N VAL A 21 -25.65 4.80 -17.54
CA VAL A 21 -25.43 3.38 -17.25
C VAL A 21 -25.99 3.05 -15.88
N ASN A 22 -26.90 2.09 -15.81
CA ASN A 22 -27.37 1.52 -14.56
C ASN A 22 -26.39 0.44 -14.09
N LEU A 23 -25.92 0.55 -12.85
CA LEU A 23 -24.99 -0.39 -12.23
C LEU A 23 -25.71 -1.34 -11.27
N VAL A 24 -26.76 -0.86 -10.59
CA VAL A 24 -27.54 -1.61 -9.61
C VAL A 24 -28.98 -1.77 -10.07
N SER A 25 -29.53 -2.99 -9.99
CA SER A 25 -30.98 -3.18 -10.08
C SER A 25 -31.64 -2.75 -8.77
N ASN A 26 -32.56 -1.78 -8.81
CA ASN A 26 -33.30 -1.29 -7.63
C ASN A 26 -34.14 -2.37 -6.91
N THR A 27 -34.23 -3.59 -7.47
CA THR A 27 -35.10 -4.68 -7.01
C THR A 27 -34.47 -5.57 -5.94
N ASN A 28 -33.16 -5.47 -5.66
CA ASN A 28 -32.49 -6.30 -4.66
C ASN A 28 -32.07 -5.46 -3.45
N SER A 29 -32.98 -5.34 -2.49
CA SER A 29 -32.68 -4.78 -1.17
C SER A 29 -32.04 -5.86 -0.29
N SER A 30 -30.71 -5.95 -0.27
CA SER A 30 -30.02 -6.64 0.82
C SER A 30 -28.89 -5.78 1.37
N TYR A 31 -28.59 -6.00 2.65
CA TYR A 31 -27.48 -5.40 3.38
C TYR A 31 -26.11 -5.95 2.95
N ASP A 32 -26.04 -6.78 1.90
CA ASP A 32 -24.81 -7.47 1.47
C ASP A 32 -23.92 -6.61 0.56
N ASN A 33 -22.74 -7.12 0.21
CA ASN A 33 -21.87 -6.49 -0.79
C ASN A 33 -22.51 -6.54 -2.19
N TYR A 34 -22.38 -5.46 -2.97
CA TYR A 34 -22.88 -5.39 -4.34
C TYR A 34 -21.71 -5.34 -5.34
N PHE A 35 -21.83 -6.15 -6.40
CA PHE A 35 -20.81 -6.25 -7.45
C PHE A 35 -21.41 -5.84 -8.80
N SER A 36 -20.78 -4.86 -9.45
CA SER A 36 -21.11 -4.45 -10.82
C SER A 36 -20.00 -4.88 -11.76
N LEU A 37 -20.36 -5.54 -12.87
CA LEU A 37 -19.39 -5.92 -13.90
C LEU A 37 -19.59 -5.05 -15.14
N ILE A 38 -18.55 -4.30 -15.51
CA ILE A 38 -18.54 -3.51 -16.74
C ILE A 38 -17.83 -4.31 -17.82
N ILE A 39 -18.59 -4.81 -18.80
CA ILE A 39 -18.09 -5.59 -19.93
C ILE A 39 -18.14 -4.79 -21.23
N GLY A 40 -17.33 -5.17 -22.21
CA GLY A 40 -17.29 -4.57 -23.53
C GLY A 40 -15.94 -4.76 -24.21
N ASN A 41 -15.87 -4.46 -25.51
CA ASN A 41 -14.65 -4.61 -26.29
C ASN A 41 -13.49 -3.77 -25.74
N ASN A 42 -12.26 -4.12 -26.12
CA ASN A 42 -11.10 -3.32 -25.77
C ASN A 42 -11.19 -1.93 -26.40
N GLY A 43 -10.77 -0.90 -25.64
CA GLY A 43 -10.82 0.49 -26.10
C GLY A 43 -12.17 1.21 -25.96
N THR A 44 -13.23 0.57 -25.44
CA THR A 44 -14.55 1.20 -25.25
C THR A 44 -14.65 2.15 -24.06
N GLY A 45 -13.56 2.37 -23.30
CA GLY A 45 -13.53 3.32 -22.20
C GLY A 45 -13.83 2.75 -20.81
N LYS A 46 -13.92 1.42 -20.63
CA LYS A 46 -14.18 0.75 -19.33
C LYS A 46 -13.29 1.27 -18.19
N SER A 47 -11.97 1.20 -18.35
CA SER A 47 -10.98 1.71 -17.38
C SER A 47 -11.11 3.21 -17.12
N ARG A 48 -11.59 3.96 -18.13
CA ARG A 48 -11.84 5.40 -17.98
C ARG A 48 -13.06 5.66 -17.10
N ILE A 49 -14.15 4.92 -17.28
CA ILE A 49 -15.34 4.98 -16.41
C ILE A 49 -14.91 4.73 -14.96
N LEU A 50 -14.19 3.64 -14.69
CA LEU A 50 -13.69 3.32 -13.33
C LEU A 50 -12.83 4.44 -12.76
N SER A 51 -11.91 5.00 -13.55
CA SER A 51 -11.08 6.13 -13.13
C SER A 51 -11.90 7.38 -12.80
N GLU A 52 -12.94 7.71 -13.58
CA GLU A 52 -13.79 8.87 -13.30
C GLU A 52 -14.64 8.67 -12.04
N ILE A 53 -15.15 7.45 -11.80
CA ILE A 53 -15.81 7.10 -10.53
C ILE A 53 -14.85 7.34 -9.35
N ALA A 54 -13.61 6.84 -9.43
CA ALA A 54 -12.61 7.05 -8.40
C ALA A 54 -12.33 8.54 -8.14
N ARG A 55 -12.19 9.33 -9.21
CA ARG A 55 -11.94 10.79 -9.13
C ARG A 55 -13.12 11.53 -8.52
N PHE A 56 -14.35 11.15 -8.87
CA PHE A 56 -15.57 11.74 -8.34
C PHE A 56 -15.62 11.56 -6.82
N PHE A 57 -15.60 10.32 -6.32
CA PHE A 57 -15.71 10.05 -4.89
C PHE A 57 -14.49 10.49 -4.06
N ASN A 58 -13.30 10.52 -4.65
CA ASN A 58 -12.11 11.07 -3.99
C ASN A 58 -12.18 12.61 -3.84
N LYS A 59 -12.82 13.31 -4.79
CA LYS A 59 -12.95 14.77 -4.76
C LYS A 59 -14.17 15.30 -4.02
N LEU A 60 -15.14 14.45 -3.70
CA LEU A 60 -16.26 14.83 -2.82
C LEU A 60 -15.70 15.23 -1.45
N LYS A 61 -15.57 16.54 -1.19
CA LYS A 61 -15.41 17.07 0.16
C LYS A 61 -16.77 17.05 0.87
N GLN A 62 -16.75 16.87 2.19
CA GLN A 62 -17.97 16.87 3.00
C GLN A 62 -18.66 18.24 3.03
N GLU A 63 -17.95 19.33 2.69
CA GLU A 63 -18.51 20.68 2.60
C GLU A 63 -18.02 21.41 1.35
N GLU A 64 -19.01 21.93 0.61
CA GLU A 64 -19.04 23.03 -0.36
C GLU A 64 -18.03 23.12 -1.53
N ASN A 65 -18.63 23.37 -2.71
CA ASN A 65 -18.08 23.68 -4.04
C ASN A 65 -17.80 22.48 -4.97
N GLN A 66 -18.89 21.92 -5.49
CA GLN A 66 -18.94 21.05 -6.68
C GLN A 66 -18.68 21.78 -8.02
N SER A 67 -18.16 23.01 -8.02
CA SER A 67 -18.08 23.79 -9.25
C SER A 67 -16.88 23.37 -10.12
N ASN A 68 -17.18 22.69 -11.23
CA ASN A 68 -16.50 22.72 -12.54
C ASN A 68 -15.83 21.44 -13.06
N LEU A 69 -15.62 20.38 -12.26
CA LEU A 69 -14.93 19.16 -12.75
C LEU A 69 -15.85 18.05 -13.26
N PHE A 70 -17.09 17.99 -12.76
CA PHE A 70 -18.09 16.98 -13.09
C PHE A 70 -19.47 17.61 -13.35
N GLY A 71 -19.54 18.91 -13.65
CA GLY A 71 -20.81 19.65 -13.71
C GLY A 71 -21.84 19.05 -14.67
N ASP A 72 -21.38 18.43 -15.76
CA ASP A 72 -22.23 17.80 -16.76
C ASP A 72 -22.41 16.28 -16.51
N SER A 73 -21.65 15.71 -15.56
CA SER A 73 -21.74 14.29 -15.22
C SER A 73 -22.82 14.02 -14.17
N TYR A 74 -23.52 12.91 -14.32
CA TYR A 74 -24.59 12.43 -13.45
C TYR A 74 -24.12 11.23 -12.62
N PHE A 75 -24.38 11.24 -11.32
CA PHE A 75 -24.13 10.13 -10.41
C PHE A 75 -25.31 9.97 -9.46
N GLU A 76 -25.95 8.80 -9.45
CA GLU A 76 -27.06 8.46 -8.55
C GLU A 76 -26.57 7.48 -7.48
N TYR A 77 -26.57 7.89 -6.23
CA TYR A 77 -26.10 7.07 -5.10
C TYR A 77 -26.87 7.39 -3.81
N ASN A 78 -26.95 6.46 -2.86
CA ASN A 78 -27.67 6.66 -1.61
C ASN A 78 -26.86 7.34 -0.49
N SER A 79 -25.54 7.16 -0.47
CA SER A 79 -24.63 7.73 0.52
C SER A 79 -23.23 7.93 -0.09
N ILE A 80 -22.36 8.64 0.60
CA ILE A 80 -20.95 8.75 0.17
C ILE A 80 -20.20 7.53 0.73
N PRO A 81 -19.36 6.84 -0.07
CA PRO A 81 -18.59 5.71 0.42
C PRO A 81 -17.61 6.19 1.49
N SER A 82 -17.47 5.40 2.55
CA SER A 82 -16.53 5.68 3.65
C SER A 82 -15.08 5.62 3.18
N LYS A 83 -14.83 4.81 2.14
CA LYS A 83 -13.51 4.58 1.54
C LYS A 83 -13.63 4.23 0.07
N VAL A 84 -12.63 4.62 -0.72
CA VAL A 84 -12.50 4.29 -2.13
C VAL A 84 -11.16 3.61 -2.35
N ILE A 85 -11.17 2.41 -2.91
CA ILE A 85 -9.95 1.64 -3.18
C ILE A 85 -9.92 1.29 -4.65
N ALA A 86 -8.93 1.82 -5.37
CA ALA A 86 -8.68 1.47 -6.77
C ALA A 86 -7.60 0.39 -6.84
N VAL A 87 -7.90 -0.72 -7.52
CA VAL A 87 -7.02 -1.87 -7.69
C VAL A 87 -6.75 -2.05 -9.18
N THR A 88 -5.48 -2.16 -9.57
CA THR A 88 -5.12 -2.44 -10.95
C THR A 88 -3.72 -3.02 -11.06
N ASN A 89 -3.57 -4.01 -11.94
CA ASN A 89 -2.27 -4.54 -12.33
C ASN A 89 -1.78 -3.96 -13.67
N SER A 90 -2.61 -3.13 -14.32
CA SER A 90 -2.27 -2.52 -15.59
C SER A 90 -1.25 -1.39 -15.42
N ILE A 91 -0.22 -1.38 -16.28
CA ILE A 91 0.72 -0.25 -16.39
C ILE A 91 0.11 0.95 -17.12
N SER A 92 -1.02 0.79 -17.81
CA SER A 92 -1.67 1.86 -18.59
C SER A 92 -2.84 2.52 -17.86
N ASP A 93 -3.03 2.17 -16.58
CA ASP A 93 -4.16 2.60 -15.74
C ASP A 93 -4.31 4.13 -15.67
N LYS A 94 -5.56 4.59 -15.48
CA LYS A 94 -5.90 6.02 -15.45
C LYS A 94 -6.31 6.53 -14.07
N PHE A 95 -6.27 5.68 -13.05
CA PHE A 95 -6.70 6.03 -11.71
C PHE A 95 -5.89 7.21 -11.16
N PRO A 96 -6.48 8.04 -10.28
CA PRO A 96 -5.69 9.01 -9.54
C PRO A 96 -4.70 8.28 -8.59
N ILE A 97 -3.58 8.92 -8.26
CA ILE A 97 -2.68 8.46 -7.18
C ILE A 97 -3.20 8.95 -5.83
N ASP A 98 -2.92 8.18 -4.77
CA ASP A 98 -3.34 8.53 -3.41
C ASP A 98 -2.40 9.51 -2.69
N GLN A 99 -2.74 9.85 -1.46
CA GLN A 99 -2.02 10.80 -0.62
C GLN A 99 -0.59 10.36 -0.30
N SER A 100 -0.27 9.05 -0.35
CA SER A 100 1.09 8.54 -0.13
C SER A 100 2.10 9.01 -1.17
N PHE A 101 1.63 9.49 -2.34
CA PHE A 101 2.49 10.03 -3.39
C PHE A 101 2.75 11.53 -3.26
N ARG A 102 1.93 12.23 -2.46
CA ARG A 102 2.00 13.68 -2.25
C ARG A 102 1.91 14.01 -0.76
N PRO A 103 2.88 13.54 0.06
CA PRO A 103 2.86 13.82 1.49
C PRO A 103 2.88 15.34 1.75
N SER A 104 1.99 15.82 2.61
CA SER A 104 1.85 17.25 2.93
C SER A 104 3.12 17.80 3.56
N ARG A 105 3.66 18.90 3.02
CA ARG A 105 4.90 19.54 3.50
C ARG A 105 4.89 19.88 4.99
N ASN A 106 3.72 20.10 5.58
CA ASN A 106 3.58 20.66 6.92
C ASN A 106 3.12 19.66 7.99
N SER A 107 2.94 18.37 7.66
CA SER A 107 2.53 17.38 8.66
C SER A 107 3.69 16.47 9.05
N THR A 108 4.06 16.51 10.32
CA THR A 108 4.95 15.55 10.98
C THR A 108 4.24 14.25 11.36
N LEU A 109 2.92 14.14 11.13
CA LEU A 109 2.17 12.91 11.40
C LEU A 109 2.58 11.78 10.46
N ASN A 110 2.73 10.58 11.03
CA ASN A 110 2.75 9.34 10.28
C ASN A 110 1.43 9.19 9.54
N PHE A 111 1.48 9.24 8.21
CA PHE A 111 0.33 8.92 7.38
C PHE A 111 0.20 7.41 7.29
N TYR A 112 -0.87 6.88 7.89
CA TYR A 112 -1.26 5.49 7.71
C TYR A 112 -2.20 5.36 6.52
N HIS A 113 -1.92 4.44 5.61
CA HIS A 113 -2.72 4.15 4.43
C HIS A 113 -4.18 3.82 4.78
N ARG A 114 -4.43 3.21 5.93
CA ARG A 114 -5.78 2.93 6.46
C ARG A 114 -6.68 4.16 6.63
N ASP A 115 -6.08 5.32 6.87
CA ASP A 115 -6.77 6.58 7.18
C ASP A 115 -7.10 7.38 5.91
N PHE A 116 -6.54 6.98 4.77
CA PHE A 116 -6.86 7.63 3.52
C PHE A 116 -8.30 7.31 3.11
N LYS A 117 -9.02 8.35 2.69
CA LYS A 117 -10.31 8.20 2.01
C LYS A 117 -10.16 7.45 0.68
N TYR A 118 -9.04 7.65 -0.01
CA TYR A 118 -8.73 7.02 -1.29
C TYR A 118 -7.37 6.33 -1.25
N ASN A 119 -7.35 5.03 -1.58
CA ASN A 119 -6.12 4.25 -1.73
C ASN A 119 -5.98 3.78 -3.18
N TYR A 120 -4.78 3.92 -3.74
CA TYR A 120 -4.42 3.39 -5.03
C TYR A 120 -3.50 2.17 -4.86
N LEU A 121 -4.03 0.99 -5.20
CA LEU A 121 -3.35 -0.30 -5.14
C LEU A 121 -2.99 -0.75 -6.55
N GLY A 122 -2.03 -0.06 -7.16
CA GLY A 122 -1.45 -0.47 -8.44
C GLY A 122 0.07 -0.30 -8.50
N THR A 123 0.62 -0.56 -9.69
CA THR A 123 2.07 -0.75 -9.88
C THR A 123 2.86 0.55 -10.05
N ARG A 124 2.20 1.72 -10.06
CA ARG A 124 2.86 3.04 -10.13
C ARG A 124 3.61 3.39 -8.85
N ASN A 125 4.81 3.95 -9.00
CA ASN A 125 5.59 4.53 -7.90
C ASN A 125 5.57 6.08 -7.90
N ARG A 126 6.22 6.69 -6.91
CA ARG A 126 6.28 8.16 -6.72
C ARG A 126 6.91 8.95 -7.88
N VAL A 127 7.63 8.28 -8.79
CA VAL A 127 8.26 8.89 -9.97
C VAL A 127 7.51 8.50 -11.26
N ASN A 128 6.26 8.04 -11.14
CA ASN A 128 5.45 7.51 -12.25
C ASN A 128 6.14 6.38 -13.04
N SER A 129 7.05 5.63 -12.42
CA SER A 129 7.60 4.41 -12.99
C SER A 129 6.87 3.19 -12.44
N PHE A 130 6.85 2.11 -13.20
CA PHE A 130 6.05 0.91 -12.92
C PHE A 130 6.92 -0.21 -12.37
N SER A 131 6.45 -0.88 -11.31
CA SER A 131 7.12 -2.06 -10.77
C SER A 131 6.18 -2.91 -9.93
N ASN A 132 6.15 -4.22 -10.14
CA ASN A 132 5.46 -5.16 -9.24
C ASN A 132 6.04 -5.10 -7.81
N LYS A 133 7.32 -4.70 -7.69
CA LYS A 133 7.96 -4.42 -6.40
C LYS A 133 7.29 -3.23 -5.68
N ALA A 134 6.70 -2.27 -6.41
CA ALA A 134 6.04 -1.13 -5.80
C ALA A 134 4.76 -1.55 -5.07
N LEU A 135 3.93 -2.38 -5.71
CA LEU A 135 2.70 -2.91 -5.10
C LEU A 135 3.03 -3.76 -3.86
N MET A 136 4.01 -4.67 -3.95
CA MET A 136 4.41 -5.48 -2.80
C MET A 136 5.02 -4.65 -1.66
N ASN A 137 5.83 -3.62 -1.95
CA ASN A 137 6.31 -2.71 -0.89
C ASN A 137 5.15 -1.97 -0.22
N ARG A 138 4.16 -1.51 -1.00
CA ARG A 138 2.95 -0.88 -0.44
C ARG A 138 2.16 -1.87 0.42
N ALA A 139 2.02 -3.12 -0.03
CA ALA A 139 1.41 -4.17 0.75
C ALA A 139 2.13 -4.36 2.09
N LEU A 140 3.46 -4.41 2.11
CA LEU A 140 4.21 -4.46 3.36
C LEU A 140 3.98 -3.24 4.25
N GLU A 141 4.00 -2.02 3.70
CA GLU A 141 3.68 -0.82 4.48
C GLU A 141 2.33 -0.97 5.19
N ILE A 142 1.27 -1.34 4.47
CA ILE A 142 -0.09 -1.51 5.01
C ILE A 142 -0.17 -2.68 6.02
N VAL A 143 0.48 -3.80 5.72
CA VAL A 143 0.54 -4.97 6.62
C VAL A 143 1.13 -4.56 7.96
N PHE A 144 2.23 -3.79 7.97
CA PHE A 144 2.85 -3.36 9.23
C PHE A 144 2.04 -2.32 10.00
N GLU A 145 1.15 -1.55 9.35
CA GLU A 145 0.21 -0.69 10.10
C GLU A 145 -0.74 -1.51 10.97
N SER A 146 -1.09 -2.73 10.51
CA SER A 146 -2.11 -3.63 11.12
C SER A 146 -1.53 -4.91 11.73
N TYR A 147 -0.21 -5.06 11.74
CA TYR A 147 0.45 -6.31 12.11
C TYR A 147 0.16 -6.75 13.55
N SER A 148 -0.05 -5.78 14.44
CA SER A 148 -0.36 -6.01 15.85
C SER A 148 -1.87 -6.18 16.12
N GLU A 149 -2.72 -6.17 15.08
CA GLU A 149 -4.16 -6.36 15.18
C GLU A 149 -4.54 -7.83 14.92
N PHE A 150 -5.26 -8.43 15.85
CA PHE A 150 -5.60 -9.85 15.83
C PHE A 150 -6.45 -10.25 14.61
N ASP A 151 -7.56 -9.54 14.37
CA ASP A 151 -8.51 -9.89 13.30
C ASP A 151 -7.88 -9.72 11.91
N VAL A 152 -7.06 -8.68 11.73
CA VAL A 152 -6.35 -8.45 10.47
C VAL A 152 -5.27 -9.51 10.25
N SER A 153 -4.50 -9.85 11.28
CA SER A 153 -3.49 -10.92 11.21
C SER A 153 -4.10 -12.28 10.87
N ARG A 154 -5.29 -12.58 11.38
CA ARG A 154 -6.05 -13.77 11.00
C ARG A 154 -6.43 -13.75 9.52
N ASN A 155 -6.86 -12.61 8.99
CA ASN A 155 -7.17 -12.48 7.56
C ASN A 155 -5.92 -12.70 6.68
N PHE A 156 -4.74 -12.22 7.09
CA PHE A 156 -3.50 -12.49 6.38
C PHE A 156 -3.20 -13.98 6.27
N ARG A 157 -3.38 -14.76 7.35
CA ARG A 157 -3.22 -16.21 7.30
C ARG A 157 -4.08 -16.86 6.21
N HIS A 158 -5.36 -16.46 6.12
CA HIS A 158 -6.27 -16.98 5.10
C HIS A 158 -5.81 -16.66 3.67
N ILE A 159 -5.20 -15.49 3.45
CA ILE A 159 -4.61 -15.12 2.15
C ILE A 159 -3.44 -16.06 1.78
N PHE A 160 -2.54 -16.34 2.73
CA PHE A 160 -1.43 -17.27 2.50
C PHE A 160 -1.91 -18.69 2.22
N ASP A 161 -2.91 -19.16 2.98
CA ASP A 161 -3.51 -20.47 2.78
C ASP A 161 -4.16 -20.61 1.40
N TYR A 162 -4.83 -19.56 0.91
CA TYR A 162 -5.45 -19.52 -0.42
C TYR A 162 -4.43 -19.72 -1.57
N LEU A 163 -3.21 -19.21 -1.41
CA LEU A 163 -2.14 -19.31 -2.41
C LEU A 163 -1.17 -20.49 -2.19
N ASP A 164 -1.47 -21.35 -1.21
CA ASP A 164 -0.62 -22.47 -0.80
C ASP A 164 0.79 -22.04 -0.35
N TYR A 165 0.86 -20.94 0.41
CA TYR A 165 2.07 -20.46 1.06
C TYR A 165 2.01 -20.71 2.57
N GLU A 166 3.17 -20.81 3.20
CA GLU A 166 3.26 -20.64 4.65
C GLU A 166 2.93 -19.18 4.99
N PRO A 167 2.24 -18.91 6.11
CA PRO A 167 1.87 -17.57 6.54
C PRO A 167 3.06 -16.80 7.14
N ILE A 168 4.18 -16.74 6.42
CA ILE A 168 5.45 -16.19 6.87
C ILE A 168 6.03 -15.29 5.78
N ILE A 169 6.37 -14.05 6.14
CA ILE A 169 7.18 -13.17 5.31
C ILE A 169 8.51 -12.93 6.02
N LYS A 170 9.60 -13.15 5.30
CA LYS A 170 10.95 -12.85 5.77
C LYS A 170 11.52 -11.69 4.97
N LEU A 171 11.98 -10.66 5.66
CA LEU A 171 12.58 -9.47 5.10
C LEU A 171 14.09 -9.52 5.34
N SER A 172 14.85 -9.76 4.29
CA SER A 172 16.32 -9.78 4.35
C SER A 172 16.86 -8.48 3.76
N TYR A 173 17.78 -7.83 4.45
CA TYR A 173 18.33 -6.55 4.03
C TYR A 173 19.85 -6.46 4.20
N ARG A 174 20.48 -5.56 3.47
CA ARG A 174 21.92 -5.28 3.62
C ARG A 174 22.19 -3.80 3.80
N LEU A 175 22.92 -3.50 4.88
CA LEU A 175 23.45 -2.17 5.15
C LEU A 175 24.50 -1.80 4.11
N ASN A 176 24.55 -0.52 3.79
CA ASN A 176 25.49 0.04 2.82
C ASN A 176 26.87 0.23 3.46
N SER A 177 27.73 -0.80 3.39
CA SER A 177 29.07 -0.79 4.00
C SER A 177 29.90 0.44 3.61
N SER A 178 29.81 0.88 2.34
CA SER A 178 30.58 2.03 1.84
C SER A 178 30.30 3.37 2.52
N TYR A 179 29.16 3.51 3.22
CA TYR A 179 28.94 4.68 4.08
C TYR A 179 29.64 4.50 5.44
N PHE A 180 29.45 3.34 6.07
CA PHE A 180 29.98 3.03 7.39
C PHE A 180 31.51 2.94 7.42
N GLU A 181 32.14 2.53 6.32
CA GLU A 181 33.60 2.52 6.14
C GLU A 181 34.22 3.93 6.10
N LYS A 182 33.43 4.98 5.81
CA LYS A 182 33.91 6.37 5.63
C LYS A 182 33.74 7.25 6.87
N ILE A 183 33.04 6.77 7.88
CA ILE A 183 32.75 7.53 9.09
C ILE A 183 33.53 6.94 10.26
N ASN A 184 34.00 7.82 11.16
CA ASN A 184 34.73 7.39 12.36
C ASN A 184 33.78 6.80 13.41
N GLU A 185 32.56 7.33 13.50
CA GLU A 185 31.56 6.96 14.51
C GLU A 185 30.14 7.11 13.97
N ILE A 186 29.27 6.16 14.35
CA ILE A 186 27.83 6.23 14.11
C ILE A 186 27.19 6.97 15.29
N SER A 187 26.73 8.20 15.05
CA SER A 187 26.08 9.04 16.05
C SER A 187 24.89 9.78 15.44
N PRO A 188 23.95 10.30 16.26
CA PRO A 188 22.82 11.07 15.77
C PRO A 188 23.25 12.21 14.84
N LYS A 189 24.35 12.89 15.20
CA LYS A 189 24.93 13.97 14.42
C LYS A 189 25.46 13.49 13.07
N SER A 190 26.16 12.36 13.00
CA SER A 190 26.69 11.85 11.71
C SER A 190 25.59 11.36 10.76
N LEU A 191 24.49 10.82 11.28
CA LEU A 191 23.30 10.47 10.47
C LEU A 191 22.59 11.71 9.92
N ILE A 192 22.37 12.73 10.74
CA ILE A 192 21.71 13.98 10.30
C ILE A 192 22.54 14.65 9.21
N ASN A 193 23.85 14.80 9.44
CA ASN A 193 24.77 15.38 8.45
C ASN A 193 24.74 14.61 7.12
N PHE A 194 24.74 13.27 7.17
CA PHE A 194 24.68 12.43 5.98
C PHE A 194 23.43 12.70 5.12
N VAL A 195 22.28 12.89 5.74
CA VAL A 195 21.03 13.17 5.02
C VAL A 195 21.02 14.60 4.48
N GLU A 196 21.53 15.57 5.24
CA GLU A 196 21.64 16.97 4.82
C GLU A 196 22.61 17.15 3.63
N GLU A 197 23.80 16.54 3.67
CA GLU A 197 24.78 16.57 2.58
C GLU A 197 24.29 15.89 1.29
N ARG A 198 23.46 14.86 1.40
CA ARG A 198 22.84 14.23 0.22
C ARG A 198 21.74 15.10 -0.39
N ASN A 199 21.07 15.91 0.41
CA ASN A 199 20.01 16.79 -0.04
C ASN A 199 20.53 18.06 -0.70
N SER A 200 21.65 18.61 -0.25
CA SER A 200 22.28 19.75 -0.96
C SER A 200 22.66 19.41 -2.41
N ASN A 201 22.91 18.13 -2.71
CA ASN A 201 23.31 17.63 -4.02
C ASN A 201 22.14 17.16 -4.93
N ARG A 202 20.88 17.17 -4.47
CA ARG A 202 19.70 16.75 -5.25
C ARG A 202 18.62 17.82 -5.15
N PHE A 203 18.09 18.28 -6.29
CA PHE A 203 17.03 19.29 -6.42
C PHE A 203 16.13 19.43 -5.17
N VAL A 204 16.24 20.60 -4.55
CA VAL A 204 15.97 20.99 -3.14
C VAL A 204 14.58 20.69 -2.56
N SER A 205 13.61 20.19 -3.33
CA SER A 205 12.20 20.31 -2.96
C SER A 205 11.50 19.05 -2.41
N ARG A 206 12.15 17.86 -2.45
CA ARG A 206 11.47 16.58 -2.16
C ARG A 206 11.81 15.91 -0.83
N ASN A 207 12.80 16.41 -0.08
CA ASN A 207 13.36 15.65 1.05
C ASN A 207 13.36 16.35 2.42
N GLU A 208 12.77 17.53 2.60
CA GLU A 208 12.70 18.18 3.93
C GLU A 208 12.01 17.26 4.96
N GLN A 209 10.89 16.63 4.60
CA GLN A 209 10.18 15.67 5.47
C GLN A 209 11.06 14.49 5.93
N ILE A 210 11.91 13.94 5.05
CA ILE A 210 12.76 12.81 5.45
C ILE A 210 13.89 13.28 6.37
N ILE A 211 14.36 14.52 6.23
CA ILE A 211 15.31 15.12 7.17
C ILE A 211 14.65 15.22 8.56
N ASP A 212 13.42 15.74 8.63
CA ASP A 212 12.72 15.93 9.91
C ASP A 212 12.42 14.60 10.61
N ILE A 213 12.04 13.56 9.85
CA ILE A 213 11.89 12.19 10.36
C ILE A 213 13.22 11.66 10.91
N VAL A 214 14.33 11.87 10.18
CA VAL A 214 15.65 11.41 10.64
C VAL A 214 16.10 12.18 11.88
N LYS A 215 15.86 13.49 11.94
CA LYS A 215 16.18 14.33 13.11
C LYS A 215 15.41 13.87 14.35
N SER A 216 14.11 13.63 14.21
CA SER A 216 13.25 13.20 15.32
C SER A 216 13.59 11.79 15.82
N ARG A 217 14.02 10.88 14.95
CA ARG A 217 14.35 9.47 15.29
C ARG A 217 15.84 9.16 15.30
N ALA A 218 16.71 10.16 15.38
CA ALA A 218 18.15 10.00 15.18
C ALA A 218 18.78 9.01 16.18
N ASN A 219 18.40 9.10 17.45
CA ASN A 219 18.88 8.19 18.51
C ASN A 219 18.48 6.74 18.25
N GLU A 220 17.21 6.51 17.90
CA GLU A 220 16.66 5.19 17.60
C GLU A 220 17.38 4.55 16.41
N LEU A 221 17.56 5.31 15.33
CA LEU A 221 18.26 4.87 14.13
C LEU A 221 19.72 4.53 14.43
N CYS A 222 20.42 5.33 15.24
CA CYS A 222 21.80 5.05 15.63
C CYS A 222 21.91 3.77 16.44
N ASN A 223 21.09 3.63 17.49
CA ASN A 223 21.10 2.44 18.33
C ASN A 223 20.80 1.18 17.52
N PHE A 224 19.85 1.25 16.60
CA PHE A 224 19.55 0.15 15.69
C PHE A 224 20.73 -0.19 14.78
N LEU A 225 21.39 0.79 14.17
CA LEU A 225 22.56 0.56 13.32
C LEU A 225 23.73 -0.03 14.11
N LEU A 226 23.98 0.46 15.32
CA LEU A 226 25.01 -0.06 16.22
C LEU A 226 24.73 -1.53 16.60
N ASP A 227 23.49 -1.86 16.97
CA ASP A 227 23.08 -3.25 17.25
C ASP A 227 23.39 -4.17 16.06
N LYS A 228 22.97 -3.78 14.86
CA LYS A 228 23.10 -4.59 13.65
C LYS A 228 24.53 -4.70 13.11
N LEU A 229 25.41 -3.73 13.39
CA LEU A 229 26.79 -3.75 12.90
C LEU A 229 27.77 -4.43 13.86
N TYR A 230 27.56 -4.30 15.18
CA TYR A 230 28.56 -4.73 16.17
C TYR A 230 28.16 -5.99 16.95
N TYR A 231 26.86 -6.27 17.12
CA TYR A 231 26.42 -7.28 18.08
C TYR A 231 25.77 -8.52 17.47
N ARG A 232 25.25 -8.47 16.23
CA ARG A 232 24.63 -9.64 15.59
C ARG A 232 25.58 -10.33 14.60
N GLN A 233 25.79 -11.63 14.80
CA GLN A 233 26.48 -12.52 13.83
C GLN A 233 25.54 -13.06 12.73
N SER A 234 24.23 -12.83 12.83
CA SER A 234 23.24 -13.31 11.86
C SER A 234 23.04 -12.37 10.68
N GLU A 235 22.51 -12.90 9.58
CA GLU A 235 22.03 -12.10 8.47
C GLU A 235 21.00 -11.07 8.96
N ASN A 236 21.06 -9.86 8.40
CA ASN A 236 20.16 -8.76 8.69
C ASN A 236 18.73 -9.09 8.21
N GLU A 237 17.91 -9.58 9.14
CA GLU A 237 16.61 -10.17 8.84
C GLU A 237 15.53 -9.76 9.85
N LEU A 238 14.30 -9.58 9.33
CA LEU A 238 13.07 -9.42 10.10
C LEU A 238 12.03 -10.43 9.60
N THR A 239 11.51 -11.29 10.47
CA THR A 239 10.51 -12.31 10.11
C THR A 239 9.18 -12.03 10.78
N ILE A 240 8.12 -11.90 9.97
CA ILE A 240 6.74 -11.82 10.44
C ILE A 240 6.00 -13.12 10.15
N ASN A 241 5.17 -13.56 11.10
CA ASN A 241 4.59 -14.90 11.07
C ASN A 241 3.14 -14.87 11.54
N PHE A 242 2.22 -15.13 10.62
CA PHE A 242 0.78 -15.17 10.78
C PHE A 242 0.26 -16.60 11.01
N SER A 243 1.06 -17.53 11.50
CA SER A 243 0.56 -18.85 11.92
C SER A 243 -0.39 -18.72 13.12
N GLU A 244 -1.30 -19.68 13.26
CA GLU A 244 -2.26 -19.71 14.38
C GLU A 244 -1.60 -19.51 15.75
N LYS A 245 -0.49 -20.22 15.95
CA LYS A 245 0.26 -20.21 17.20
C LYS A 245 0.80 -18.81 17.48
N ASN A 246 1.27 -18.09 16.47
CA ASN A 246 1.76 -16.74 16.64
C ASN A 246 0.61 -15.74 16.81
N ILE A 247 -0.43 -15.81 15.98
CA ILE A 247 -1.60 -14.91 16.10
C ILE A 247 -2.23 -15.02 17.49
N GLY A 248 -2.35 -16.22 18.05
CA GLY A 248 -2.85 -16.41 19.41
C GLY A 248 -2.00 -15.75 20.51
N ARG A 249 -0.74 -15.39 20.22
CA ARG A 249 0.11 -14.63 21.15
C ARG A 249 -0.25 -13.15 21.18
N ILE A 250 -0.77 -12.57 20.10
CA ILE A 250 -1.18 -11.15 20.06
C ILE A 250 -2.10 -10.80 21.24
N TYR A 251 -3.05 -11.69 21.55
CA TYR A 251 -3.99 -11.52 22.67
C TYR A 251 -3.33 -11.57 24.05
N ARG A 252 -2.24 -12.34 24.19
CA ARG A 252 -1.57 -12.60 25.48
C ARG A 252 -0.42 -11.63 25.73
N ASP A 253 0.36 -11.35 24.70
CA ASP A 253 1.54 -10.49 24.71
C ASP A 253 1.81 -9.97 23.30
N ASN A 254 1.58 -8.66 23.12
CA ASN A 254 1.74 -7.98 21.84
C ASN A 254 3.12 -7.30 21.68
N SER A 255 4.04 -7.49 22.64
CA SER A 255 5.37 -6.86 22.65
C SER A 255 6.16 -7.19 21.39
N LEU A 256 6.29 -8.48 21.06
CA LEU A 256 7.00 -8.96 19.87
C LEU A 256 6.48 -8.33 18.57
N TYR A 257 5.17 -8.14 18.44
CA TYR A 257 4.57 -7.52 17.26
C TYR A 257 4.89 -6.04 17.20
N SER A 258 4.81 -5.35 18.34
CA SER A 258 5.14 -3.94 18.47
C SER A 258 6.64 -3.69 18.18
N GLU A 259 7.51 -4.58 18.63
CA GLU A 259 8.95 -4.58 18.32
C GLU A 259 9.20 -4.79 16.82
N ASN A 260 8.52 -5.74 16.19
CA ASN A 260 8.64 -5.98 14.75
C ASN A 260 8.15 -4.77 13.92
N VAL A 261 7.06 -4.12 14.33
CA VAL A 261 6.58 -2.87 13.69
C VAL A 261 7.64 -1.79 13.83
N TYR A 262 8.15 -1.57 15.05
CA TYR A 262 9.19 -0.59 15.32
C TYR A 262 10.47 -0.85 14.50
N GLU A 263 10.94 -2.10 14.45
CA GLU A 263 12.08 -2.51 13.63
C GLU A 263 11.83 -2.25 12.13
N TYR A 264 10.65 -2.60 11.62
CA TYR A 264 10.29 -2.32 10.23
C TYR A 264 10.29 -0.83 9.90
N GLU A 265 9.80 0.02 10.81
CA GLU A 265 9.81 1.47 10.62
C GLU A 265 11.24 2.02 10.48
N LEU A 266 12.16 1.61 11.36
CA LEU A 266 13.57 2.00 11.29
C LEU A 266 14.22 1.51 9.99
N ILE A 267 13.97 0.25 9.61
CA ILE A 267 14.42 -0.30 8.33
C ILE A 267 13.89 0.54 7.16
N ASN A 268 12.62 0.94 7.17
CA ASN A 268 12.03 1.72 6.10
C ASN A 268 12.61 3.14 6.00
N ILE A 269 12.93 3.78 7.13
CA ILE A 269 13.65 5.07 7.14
C ILE A 269 15.04 4.90 6.53
N LEU A 270 15.80 3.89 6.97
CA LEU A 270 17.15 3.59 6.46
C LEU A 270 17.15 3.27 4.95
N ARG A 271 16.11 2.59 4.46
CA ARG A 271 15.88 2.37 3.01
C ARG A 271 15.66 3.68 2.27
N LYS A 272 14.81 4.57 2.79
CA LYS A 272 14.50 5.87 2.16
C LYS A 272 15.72 6.79 2.05
N ILE A 273 16.62 6.78 3.04
CA ILE A 273 17.87 7.55 3.00
C ILE A 273 19.03 6.83 2.28
N GLY A 274 18.82 5.57 1.87
CA GLY A 274 19.78 4.78 1.10
C GLY A 274 20.95 4.22 1.91
N LEU A 275 20.74 4.00 3.21
CA LEU A 275 21.64 3.22 4.07
C LEU A 275 21.35 1.72 4.02
N ILE A 276 20.18 1.31 3.54
CA ILE A 276 19.87 -0.06 3.13
C ILE A 276 19.79 -0.11 1.60
N ARG A 277 20.68 -0.87 0.95
CA ARG A 277 20.73 -1.00 -0.52
C ARG A 277 19.93 -2.19 -1.03
N THR A 278 20.11 -3.34 -0.38
CA THR A 278 19.39 -4.56 -0.72
C THR A 278 18.26 -4.74 0.28
N PHE A 279 17.06 -4.95 -0.24
CA PHE A 279 15.86 -5.29 0.53
C PHE A 279 15.10 -6.35 -0.27
N GLU A 280 15.13 -7.56 0.25
CA GLU A 280 14.54 -8.76 -0.31
C GLU A 280 13.37 -9.19 0.55
N ILE A 281 12.30 -9.55 -0.12
CA ILE A 281 11.08 -10.06 0.50
C ILE A 281 11.06 -11.53 0.12
N GLN A 282 11.09 -12.39 1.11
CA GLN A 282 11.07 -13.84 0.96
C GLN A 282 9.76 -14.40 1.48
N VAL A 283 9.23 -15.37 0.75
CA VAL A 283 8.02 -16.12 1.07
C VAL A 283 8.34 -17.61 0.97
N PHE A 284 7.46 -18.45 1.49
CA PHE A 284 7.67 -19.89 1.61
C PHE A 284 6.46 -20.63 1.04
N LYS A 285 6.66 -21.55 0.09
CA LYS A 285 5.62 -22.54 -0.24
C LYS A 285 5.47 -23.53 0.90
N LYS A 286 4.28 -24.09 1.08
CA LYS A 286 4.05 -25.10 2.13
C LYS A 286 4.99 -26.30 1.91
N GLY A 287 5.74 -26.66 2.96
CA GLY A 287 6.78 -27.70 2.89
C GLY A 287 8.01 -27.37 2.03
N GLY A 288 8.10 -26.16 1.49
CA GLY A 288 9.21 -25.69 0.64
C GLY A 288 10.28 -24.89 1.38
N LYS A 289 11.31 -24.47 0.65
CA LYS A 289 12.34 -23.53 1.13
C LYS A 289 11.91 -22.07 0.90
N PRO A 290 12.46 -21.10 1.66
CA PRO A 290 12.27 -19.69 1.35
C PRO A 290 12.80 -19.39 -0.06
N PHE A 291 12.09 -18.53 -0.77
CA PHE A 291 12.52 -18.00 -2.05
C PHE A 291 12.17 -16.51 -2.16
N ASN A 292 12.86 -15.79 -3.04
CA ASN A 292 12.60 -14.38 -3.23
C ASN A 292 11.21 -14.22 -3.86
N PHE A 293 10.40 -13.31 -3.33
CA PHE A 293 9.07 -13.00 -3.87
C PHE A 293 9.11 -12.61 -5.36
N ARG A 294 10.24 -12.09 -5.85
CA ARG A 294 10.43 -11.80 -7.28
C ARG A 294 10.48 -13.05 -8.16
N ASP A 295 10.78 -14.21 -7.59
CA ASP A 295 10.85 -15.49 -8.27
C ASP A 295 9.49 -16.22 -8.23
N ALA A 296 8.47 -15.66 -7.55
CA ALA A 296 7.11 -16.17 -7.62
C ALA A 296 6.51 -15.97 -9.02
N SER A 297 5.52 -16.78 -9.39
CA SER A 297 4.77 -16.53 -10.62
C SER A 297 4.13 -15.14 -10.58
N SER A 298 4.05 -14.45 -11.72
CA SER A 298 3.49 -13.09 -11.78
C SER A 298 2.05 -13.04 -11.26
N GLY A 299 1.25 -14.08 -11.53
CA GLY A 299 -0.10 -14.23 -11.00
C GLY A 299 -0.15 -14.33 -9.47
N GLU A 300 0.63 -15.23 -8.87
CA GLU A 300 0.69 -15.36 -7.41
C GLU A 300 1.22 -14.09 -6.74
N ALA A 301 2.27 -13.48 -7.30
CA ALA A 301 2.83 -12.24 -6.78
C ALA A 301 1.79 -11.11 -6.79
N ASN A 302 1.04 -10.99 -7.89
CA ASN A 302 -0.02 -10.00 -8.00
C ASN A 302 -1.16 -10.29 -7.02
N ILE A 303 -1.70 -11.51 -6.99
CA ILE A 303 -2.77 -11.87 -6.06
C ILE A 303 -2.34 -11.63 -4.61
N LEU A 304 -1.15 -12.09 -4.22
CA LEU A 304 -0.65 -11.93 -2.85
C LEU A 304 -0.52 -10.46 -2.48
N SER A 305 0.15 -9.66 -3.31
CA SER A 305 0.37 -8.24 -3.02
C SER A 305 -0.93 -7.42 -3.04
N THR A 306 -1.87 -7.73 -3.94
CA THR A 306 -3.21 -7.12 -3.97
C THR A 306 -4.00 -7.47 -2.72
N LEU A 307 -4.09 -8.74 -2.33
CA LEU A 307 -4.88 -9.15 -1.17
C LEU A 307 -4.28 -8.63 0.15
N LEU A 308 -2.95 -8.70 0.31
CA LEU A 308 -2.25 -8.17 1.49
C LEU A 308 -2.43 -6.66 1.64
N SER A 309 -2.58 -5.92 0.54
CA SER A 309 -2.82 -4.47 0.59
C SER A 309 -4.31 -4.11 0.69
N LEU A 310 -5.21 -4.86 0.07
CA LEU A 310 -6.65 -4.57 0.02
C LEU A 310 -7.36 -4.90 1.33
N VAL A 311 -7.21 -6.14 1.81
CA VAL A 311 -7.98 -6.67 2.95
C VAL A 311 -7.88 -5.82 4.22
N PRO A 312 -6.69 -5.38 4.68
CA PRO A 312 -6.58 -4.52 5.88
C PRO A 312 -7.17 -3.12 5.70
N LEU A 313 -7.44 -2.69 4.46
CA LEU A 313 -8.01 -1.38 4.19
C LEU A 313 -9.55 -1.39 4.17
N LEU A 314 -10.18 -2.56 4.08
CA LEU A 314 -11.64 -2.69 3.95
C LEU A 314 -12.36 -2.14 5.18
N LYS A 315 -13.44 -1.40 4.93
CA LYS A 315 -14.39 -0.88 5.92
C LYS A 315 -15.80 -1.02 5.37
N ASP A 316 -16.80 -1.01 6.23
CA ASP A 316 -18.20 -0.91 5.79
C ASP A 316 -18.37 0.32 4.88
N ASP A 317 -19.24 0.21 3.89
CA ASP A 317 -19.50 1.26 2.89
C ASP A 317 -18.27 1.65 2.02
N SER A 318 -17.35 0.71 1.80
CA SER A 318 -16.24 0.90 0.86
C SER A 318 -16.68 0.72 -0.60
N LEU A 319 -16.16 1.57 -1.49
CA LEU A 319 -16.20 1.39 -2.94
C LEU A 319 -14.87 0.82 -3.44
N ILE A 320 -14.90 -0.39 -4.01
CA ILE A 320 -13.72 -1.04 -4.59
C ILE A 320 -13.86 -1.02 -6.11
N LEU A 321 -12.86 -0.47 -6.80
CA LEU A 321 -12.81 -0.35 -8.26
C LEU A 321 -11.65 -1.19 -8.77
N ILE A 322 -11.94 -2.26 -9.51
CA ILE A 322 -10.93 -3.20 -10.00
C ILE A 322 -10.86 -3.09 -11.52
N ASP A 323 -9.69 -2.72 -12.05
CA ASP A 323 -9.44 -2.59 -13.48
C ASP A 323 -8.50 -3.71 -13.95
N GLU A 324 -8.94 -4.42 -14.99
CA GLU A 324 -8.23 -5.54 -15.62
C GLU A 324 -7.80 -6.64 -14.61
N PRO A 325 -8.74 -7.21 -13.81
CA PRO A 325 -8.46 -8.24 -12.81
C PRO A 325 -7.83 -9.52 -13.38
N GLU A 326 -8.02 -9.80 -14.67
CA GLU A 326 -7.49 -10.95 -15.39
C GLU A 326 -5.98 -10.85 -15.67
N ILE A 327 -5.39 -9.65 -15.59
CA ILE A 327 -3.97 -9.47 -15.92
C ILE A 327 -3.10 -10.31 -14.98
N SER A 328 -2.27 -11.14 -15.61
CA SER A 328 -1.34 -12.11 -14.97
C SER A 328 -1.99 -13.34 -14.35
N LEU A 329 -3.29 -13.56 -14.55
CA LEU A 329 -3.93 -14.84 -14.23
C LEU A 329 -3.83 -15.76 -15.45
N HIS A 330 -3.49 -17.03 -15.22
CA HIS A 330 -3.63 -18.04 -16.26
C HIS A 330 -5.13 -18.27 -16.52
N PRO A 331 -5.57 -18.33 -17.79
CA PRO A 331 -6.90 -18.82 -18.12
C PRO A 331 -7.05 -20.24 -17.56
N LEU A 332 -8.13 -20.48 -16.82
CA LEU A 332 -8.48 -21.82 -16.33
C LEU A 332 -8.88 -22.76 -17.47
#